data_AF-A0A2X3IKG2-F1
#
_entry.id   AF-A0A2X3IKG2-F1
#
_cell.length_a   1.000
_cell.length_b   1.000
_cell.length_c   1.000
_cell.angle_alpha   90.00
_cell.angle_beta   90.00
_cell.angle_gamma   90.00
#
_symmetry.space_group_name_H-M   'P 1'
#
loop_
_entity.id
_entity.type
_entity.pdbx_description
1 polymer ?
#
loop_
_entity_poly.entity_id
_entity_poly.type
_entity_poly.pdbx_seq_one_letter_code
_entity_poly.pdbx_strand_id
1 'polypeptide(L)'
;MLDYSHNVLLASDIAQFAAKKGQIGDELRSGKLDVFYDLYNLGQKRRFERYQYALKVLAKPMDFTGNDTINLDRSKAPWPTSVDELDKLWDAKVKYDELSLKLTGKTEQEIRETLTKRYQFAIRRLTQSNSEDVFSLAMTAFAHEIDPHTNYLSPTQHRAVQHRNEPFFRGHRRGIANGR
;
A
#
# COMPACT_ATOMS: atom_id res chain seq x y z
N MET A 1 -1.21 -1.57 9.76
CA MET A 1 -1.78 -1.86 8.42
C MET A 1 -1.63 -0.70 7.43
N LEU A 2 -1.92 0.55 7.80
CA LEU A 2 -1.83 1.70 6.87
C LEU A 2 -0.40 1.99 6.38
N ASP A 3 0.59 1.94 7.26
CA ASP A 3 1.99 2.11 6.87
C ASP A 3 2.77 0.98 7.53
N TYR A 4 3.04 -0.09 6.78
CA TYR A 4 3.76 -1.26 7.29
C TYR A 4 5.27 -1.00 7.39
N SER A 5 5.82 -0.14 6.53
CA SER A 5 7.27 0.12 6.45
C SER A 5 7.71 1.35 7.25
N HIS A 6 6.79 1.99 7.97
CA HIS A 6 7.02 3.21 8.77
C HIS A 6 7.84 4.23 7.98
N ASN A 7 7.40 4.53 6.76
CA ASN A 7 8.08 5.42 5.82
C ASN A 7 7.11 6.37 5.10
N VAL A 8 5.85 6.43 5.52
CA VAL A 8 4.84 7.34 4.97
C VAL A 8 4.43 8.37 6.02
N LEU A 9 4.08 7.91 7.23
CA LEU A 9 3.55 8.77 8.30
C LEU A 9 4.67 9.29 9.20
N LEU A 10 4.48 10.49 9.75
CA LEU A 10 5.35 11.05 10.79
C LEU A 10 4.94 10.55 12.18
N ALA A 11 5.88 10.56 13.11
CA ALA A 11 5.61 10.30 14.53
C ALA A 11 4.55 11.27 15.09
N SER A 12 4.55 12.53 14.64
CA SER A 12 3.52 13.52 15.00
C SER A 12 2.13 13.15 14.48
N ASP A 13 2.05 12.63 13.26
CA ASP A 13 0.79 12.14 12.69
C ASP A 13 0.26 11.00 13.56
N ILE A 14 1.10 10.03 13.91
CA ILE A 14 0.71 8.91 14.77
C ILE A 14 0.28 9.39 16.16
N ALA A 15 1.00 10.33 16.77
CA ALA A 15 0.68 10.86 18.09
C ALA A 15 -0.70 11.55 18.11
N GLN A 16 -1.04 12.30 17.06
CA GLN A 16 -2.33 12.97 16.92
C GLN A 16 -3.50 11.97 16.97
N PHE A 17 -3.40 10.86 16.25
CA PHE A 17 -4.46 9.83 16.24
C PHE A 17 -4.39 8.90 17.45
N ALA A 18 -3.20 8.70 18.03
CA ALA A 18 -3.03 7.94 19.25
C ALA A 18 -3.83 8.54 20.42
N ALA A 19 -3.94 9.87 20.49
CA ALA A 19 -4.76 10.56 21.49
C ALA A 19 -6.26 10.23 21.37
N LYS A 20 -6.74 9.84 20.19
CA LYS A 20 -8.15 9.48 19.92
C LYS A 20 -8.45 7.99 20.09
N LYS A 21 -7.48 7.16 20.49
CA LYS A 21 -7.65 5.70 20.60
C LYS A 21 -8.84 5.28 21.48
N GLY A 22 -9.13 6.02 22.55
CA GLY A 22 -10.26 5.74 23.43
C GLY A 22 -11.63 5.83 22.75
N GLN A 23 -11.73 6.54 21.62
CA GLN A 23 -12.98 6.74 20.88
C GLN A 23 -13.31 5.59 19.93
N ILE A 24 -12.31 4.77 19.57
CA ILE A 24 -12.44 3.71 18.56
C ILE A 24 -13.58 2.73 18.89
N GLY A 25 -13.73 2.36 20.16
CA GLY A 25 -14.80 1.44 20.58
C GLY A 25 -16.20 2.02 20.37
N ASP A 26 -16.38 3.33 20.62
CA ASP A 26 -17.66 4.02 20.41
C ASP A 26 -17.94 4.27 18.93
N GLU A 27 -16.91 4.57 18.15
CA GLU A 27 -17.01 4.70 16.69
C GLU A 27 -17.47 3.39 16.03
N LEU A 28 -16.87 2.27 16.43
CA LEU A 28 -17.26 0.94 15.92
C LEU A 28 -18.71 0.59 16.30
N ARG A 29 -19.14 0.90 17.53
CA ARG A 29 -20.52 0.63 17.99
C ARG A 29 -21.55 1.52 17.31
N SER A 30 -21.22 2.79 17.10
CA SER A 30 -22.15 3.78 16.54
C SER A 30 -22.13 3.85 15.01
N GLY A 31 -21.13 3.24 14.36
CA GLY A 31 -20.89 3.31 12.92
C GLY A 31 -20.29 4.64 12.45
N LYS A 32 -19.92 5.54 13.38
CA LYS A 32 -19.28 6.83 13.06
C LYS A 32 -17.77 6.66 13.04
N LEU A 33 -17.20 6.29 11.90
CA LEU A 33 -15.80 5.87 11.77
C LEU A 33 -14.83 7.05 11.50
N ASP A 34 -15.11 8.23 12.05
CA ASP A 34 -14.42 9.47 11.67
C ASP A 34 -12.89 9.38 11.85
N VAL A 35 -12.41 8.79 12.96
CA VAL A 35 -10.97 8.57 13.20
C VAL A 35 -10.32 7.72 12.09
N PHE A 36 -11.02 6.69 11.61
CA PHE A 36 -10.50 5.82 10.56
C PHE A 36 -10.41 6.55 9.21
N TYR A 37 -11.44 7.30 8.84
CA TYR A 37 -11.45 8.08 7.60
C TYR A 37 -10.43 9.22 7.62
N ASP A 38 -10.34 9.96 8.73
CA ASP A 38 -9.35 11.03 8.90
C ASP A 38 -7.92 10.51 8.76
N LEU A 39 -7.60 9.40 9.44
CA LEU A 39 -6.27 8.80 9.40
C LEU A 39 -5.96 8.24 8.00
N TYR A 40 -6.96 7.63 7.34
CA TYR A 40 -6.79 7.15 5.97
C TYR A 40 -6.51 8.30 5.01
N ASN A 41 -7.28 9.39 5.09
CA ASN A 41 -7.11 10.57 4.25
C ASN A 41 -5.74 11.23 4.46
N LEU A 42 -5.29 11.33 5.71
CA LEU A 42 -3.93 11.78 6.01
C LEU A 42 -2.88 10.84 5.38
N GLY A 43 -3.07 9.53 5.52
CA GLY A 43 -2.21 8.53 4.89
C GLY A 43 -2.15 8.67 3.37
N GLN A 44 -3.27 8.92 2.70
CA GLN A 44 -3.30 9.16 1.25
C GLN A 44 -2.50 10.40 0.86
N LYS A 45 -2.69 11.52 1.59
CA LYS A 45 -1.93 12.76 1.39
C LYS A 45 -0.42 12.52 1.54
N ARG A 46 -0.02 11.84 2.62
CA ARG A 46 1.39 11.53 2.88
C ARG A 46 1.98 10.63 1.79
N ARG A 47 1.28 9.58 1.36
CA ARG A 47 1.72 8.71 0.24
C ARG A 47 1.90 9.51 -1.04
N PHE A 48 0.99 10.44 -1.33
CA PHE A 48 1.11 11.31 -2.50
C PHE A 48 2.38 12.19 -2.42
N GLU A 49 2.62 12.87 -1.29
CA GLU A 49 3.83 13.66 -1.04
C GLU A 49 5.10 12.81 -1.25
N ARG A 50 5.08 11.57 -0.76
CA ARG A 50 6.20 10.64 -0.91
C ARG A 50 6.45 10.20 -2.35
N TYR A 51 5.41 9.85 -3.11
CA TYR A 51 5.59 9.48 -4.53
C TYR A 51 6.03 10.67 -5.38
N GLN A 52 5.57 11.89 -5.06
CA GLN A 52 6.09 13.09 -5.70
C GLN A 52 7.58 13.31 -5.38
N TYR A 53 7.99 13.10 -4.13
CA TYR A 53 9.39 13.15 -3.75
C TYR A 53 10.22 12.08 -4.50
N ALA A 54 9.73 10.85 -4.58
CA ALA A 54 10.39 9.76 -5.31
C ALA A 54 10.65 10.12 -6.79
N LEU A 55 9.68 10.74 -7.46
CA LEU A 55 9.84 11.21 -8.85
C LEU A 55 10.90 12.31 -8.98
N LYS A 56 11.04 13.19 -7.98
CA LYS A 56 12.11 14.20 -7.95
C LYS A 56 13.49 13.57 -7.74
N VAL A 57 13.60 12.59 -6.86
CA VAL A 57 14.86 11.85 -6.61
C VAL A 57 15.27 11.09 -7.86
N LEU A 58 14.33 10.42 -8.51
CA LEU A 58 14.53 9.69 -9.76
C LEU A 58 14.97 10.57 -10.94
N ALA A 59 14.95 11.91 -10.82
CA ALA A 59 15.51 12.81 -11.84
C ALA A 59 17.02 13.06 -11.64
N LYS A 60 17.58 12.74 -10.46
CA LYS A 60 19.00 12.90 -10.15
C LYS A 60 19.83 11.78 -10.79
N PRO A 61 21.14 11.97 -11.03
CA PRO A 61 22.03 10.91 -11.50
C PRO A 61 22.08 9.72 -10.53
N MET A 62 22.11 8.50 -11.06
CA MET A 62 22.21 7.29 -10.23
C MET A 62 23.66 7.07 -9.81
N ASP A 63 23.91 7.00 -8.50
CA ASP A 63 25.23 6.69 -7.94
C ASP A 63 25.15 5.47 -7.01
N PHE A 64 25.89 4.42 -7.38
CA PHE A 64 25.99 3.16 -6.64
C PHE A 64 27.41 2.87 -6.14
N THR A 65 28.27 3.88 -6.07
CA THR A 65 29.68 3.71 -5.66
C THR A 65 29.88 3.71 -4.14
N GLY A 66 28.87 4.13 -3.37
CA GLY A 66 28.89 4.15 -1.91
C GLY A 66 28.60 2.80 -1.24
N ASN A 67 28.81 2.74 0.08
CA ASN A 67 28.56 1.57 0.94
C ASN A 67 27.23 1.66 1.70
N ASP A 68 26.22 2.30 1.10
CA ASP A 68 24.93 2.51 1.75
C ASP A 68 24.17 1.18 1.94
N THR A 69 23.49 1.03 3.07
CA THR A 69 22.65 -0.13 3.37
C THR A 69 21.20 0.28 3.51
N ILE A 70 20.28 -0.58 3.07
CA ILE A 70 18.84 -0.40 3.28
C ILE A 70 18.28 -1.53 4.15
N ASN A 71 17.49 -1.16 5.15
CA ASN A 71 16.68 -2.12 5.89
C ASN A 71 15.33 -2.31 5.20
N LEU A 72 15.06 -3.52 4.69
CA LEU A 72 13.81 -3.88 4.03
C LEU A 72 12.67 -4.18 5.01
N ASP A 73 12.98 -4.70 6.21
CA ASP A 73 11.99 -4.93 7.26
C ASP A 73 11.99 -3.78 8.27
N ARG A 74 11.03 -2.88 8.06
CA ARG A 74 10.81 -1.71 8.91
C ARG A 74 9.53 -1.82 9.74
N SER A 75 8.95 -3.02 9.86
CA SER A 75 7.71 -3.25 10.62
C SER A 75 7.81 -2.85 12.09
N LYS A 76 9.02 -2.88 12.65
CA LYS A 76 9.33 -2.48 14.04
C LYS A 76 10.20 -1.22 14.15
N ALA A 77 10.45 -0.53 13.03
CA ALA A 77 11.28 0.67 13.04
C ALA A 77 10.55 1.82 13.76
N PRO A 78 11.26 2.79 14.37
CA PRO A 78 10.62 4.00 14.87
C PRO A 78 9.99 4.79 13.71
N TRP A 79 8.87 5.46 13.99
CA TRP A 79 8.26 6.39 13.06
C TRP A 79 9.19 7.59 12.85
N PRO A 80 9.37 8.04 11.60
CA PRO A 80 10.18 9.22 11.31
C PRO A 80 9.65 10.46 12.04
N THR A 81 10.55 11.22 12.66
CA THR A 81 10.20 12.40 13.45
C THR A 81 10.12 13.68 12.61
N SER A 82 10.72 13.66 11.42
CA SER A 82 10.80 14.81 10.52
C SER A 82 10.65 14.40 9.05
N VAL A 83 10.36 15.39 8.21
CA VAL A 83 10.32 15.21 6.75
C VAL A 83 11.70 14.80 6.21
N ASP A 84 12.78 15.34 6.77
CA ASP A 84 14.14 15.00 6.36
C ASP A 84 14.47 13.52 6.62
N GLU A 85 13.98 12.95 7.74
CA GLU A 85 14.10 11.52 8.00
C GLU A 85 13.29 10.68 7.01
N LEU A 86 12.07 11.11 6.66
CA LEU A 86 11.29 10.46 5.60
C LEU A 86 12.00 10.55 4.24
N ASP A 87 12.56 11.70 3.89
CA ASP A 87 13.27 11.92 2.63
C ASP A 87 14.47 10.97 2.52
N LYS A 88 15.27 10.81 3.57
CA LYS A 88 16.36 9.82 3.63
C LYS A 88 15.90 8.38 3.42
N LEU A 89 14.76 8.00 4.01
CA LEU A 89 14.19 6.67 3.82
C LEU A 89 13.76 6.45 2.36
N TRP A 90 13.21 7.48 1.73
CA TRP A 90 12.78 7.42 0.33
C TRP A 90 13.94 7.48 -0.64
N ASP A 91 15.02 8.20 -0.31
CA ASP A 91 16.27 8.18 -1.07
C ASP A 91 16.84 6.76 -1.11
N ALA A 92 16.96 6.12 0.05
CA ALA A 92 17.41 4.73 0.14
C ALA A 92 16.48 3.78 -0.63
N LYS A 93 15.16 3.98 -0.52
CA LYS A 93 14.16 3.15 -1.21
C LYS A 93 14.25 3.29 -2.74
N VAL A 94 14.35 4.51 -3.27
CA VAL A 94 14.48 4.76 -4.71
C VAL A 94 15.78 4.18 -5.22
N LYS A 95 16.90 4.40 -4.52
CA LYS A 95 18.21 3.82 -4.85
C LYS A 95 18.17 2.29 -4.88
N TYR A 96 17.47 1.66 -3.94
CA TYR A 96 17.27 0.20 -3.95
C TYR A 96 16.41 -0.26 -5.14
N ASP A 97 15.32 0.45 -5.45
CA ASP A 97 14.46 0.13 -6.59
C ASP A 97 15.24 0.25 -7.93
N GLU A 98 16.11 1.27 -8.05
CA GLU A 98 17.00 1.48 -9.19
C GLU A 98 18.06 0.37 -9.30
N LEU A 99 18.76 0.07 -8.19
CA LEU A 99 19.77 -0.98 -8.13
C LEU A 99 19.19 -2.34 -8.49
N SER A 100 18.01 -2.67 -7.95
CA SER A 100 17.32 -3.92 -8.25
C SER A 100 17.07 -4.08 -9.75
N LEU A 101 16.66 -3.02 -10.46
CA LEU A 101 16.48 -3.07 -11.90
C LEU A 101 17.81 -3.08 -12.66
N LYS A 102 18.83 -2.36 -12.19
CA LYS A 102 20.18 -2.37 -12.78
C LYS A 102 20.80 -3.77 -12.74
N LEU A 103 20.60 -4.51 -11.65
CA LEU A 103 21.05 -5.89 -11.50
C LEU A 103 20.35 -6.87 -12.46
N THR A 104 19.20 -6.51 -13.02
CA THR A 104 18.54 -7.27 -14.09
C THR A 104 19.06 -6.97 -15.50
N GLY A 105 20.10 -6.14 -15.63
CA GLY A 105 20.71 -5.79 -16.91
C GLY A 105 20.01 -4.66 -17.67
N LYS A 106 19.11 -3.91 -17.02
CA LYS A 106 18.43 -2.76 -17.64
C LYS A 106 19.35 -1.54 -17.75
N THR A 107 19.16 -0.78 -18.82
CA THR A 107 19.83 0.51 -19.00
C THR A 107 19.24 1.57 -18.06
N GLU A 108 20.02 2.61 -17.75
CA GLU A 108 19.56 3.72 -16.90
C GLU A 108 18.26 4.37 -17.42
N GLN A 109 18.13 4.54 -18.73
CA GLN A 109 16.91 5.07 -19.34
C GLN A 109 15.69 4.18 -19.07
N GLU A 110 15.81 2.87 -19.31
CA GLU A 110 14.72 1.92 -19.04
C GLU A 110 14.34 1.86 -17.57
N ILE A 111 15.33 1.98 -16.67
CA ILE A 111 15.11 2.03 -15.22
C ILE A 111 14.25 3.24 -14.87
N ARG A 112 14.65 4.44 -15.35
CA ARG A 112 13.92 5.69 -15.09
C ARG A 112 12.49 5.63 -15.65
N GLU A 113 12.31 5.14 -16.87
CA GLU A 113 10.97 5.00 -17.47
C GLU A 113 10.09 4.03 -16.68
N THR A 114 10.66 2.89 -16.27
CA THR A 114 9.93 1.87 -15.50
C THR A 114 9.51 2.39 -14.13
N LEU A 115 10.43 3.04 -13.40
CA LEU A 115 10.15 3.60 -12.08
C LEU A 115 9.19 4.79 -12.13
N THR A 116 9.33 5.64 -13.15
CA THR A 116 8.40 6.76 -13.39
C THR A 116 6.98 6.25 -13.58
N LYS A 117 6.78 5.27 -14.48
CA LYS A 117 5.47 4.65 -14.71
C LYS A 117 4.92 4.02 -13.42
N ARG A 118 5.77 3.34 -12.64
CA ARG A 118 5.39 2.71 -11.37
C ARG A 118 4.88 3.74 -10.35
N TYR A 119 5.61 4.83 -10.14
CA TYR A 119 5.22 5.86 -9.17
C TYR A 119 4.01 6.66 -9.62
N GLN A 120 3.90 6.98 -10.92
CA GLN A 120 2.69 7.61 -11.48
C GLN A 120 1.46 6.71 -11.36
N PHE A 121 1.61 5.42 -11.61
CA PHE A 121 0.53 4.46 -11.41
C PHE A 121 0.12 4.38 -9.94
N ALA A 122 1.08 4.38 -9.03
CA ALA A 122 0.80 4.42 -7.59
C ALA A 122 0.01 5.69 -7.20
N ILE A 123 0.39 6.86 -7.72
CA ILE A 123 -0.36 8.11 -7.53
C ILE A 123 -1.79 7.98 -8.07
N ARG A 124 -1.97 7.47 -9.29
CA ARG A 124 -3.30 7.26 -9.88
C ARG A 124 -4.15 6.31 -9.05
N ARG A 125 -3.54 5.29 -8.44
CA ARG A 125 -4.25 4.36 -7.56
C ARG A 125 -4.76 5.03 -6.28
N LEU A 126 -4.04 6.02 -5.75
CA LEU A 126 -4.49 6.79 -4.58
C LEU A 126 -5.80 7.54 -4.84
N THR A 127 -6.01 8.03 -6.06
CA THR A 127 -7.24 8.76 -6.43
C THR A 127 -8.42 7.83 -6.73
N GLN A 128 -8.17 6.54 -6.90
CA GLN A 128 -9.20 5.52 -7.15
C GLN A 128 -9.68 4.85 -5.86
N SER A 129 -9.06 5.16 -4.72
CA SER A 129 -9.50 4.67 -3.41
C SER A 129 -10.92 5.14 -3.11
N ASN A 130 -11.75 4.21 -2.64
CA ASN A 130 -13.15 4.48 -2.33
C ASN A 130 -13.43 4.28 -0.83
N SER A 131 -14.65 4.62 -0.41
CA SER A 131 -15.09 4.50 0.99
C SER A 131 -15.08 3.05 1.49
N GLU A 132 -15.37 2.07 0.62
CA GLU A 132 -15.36 0.64 0.97
C GLU A 132 -13.94 0.15 1.31
N ASP A 133 -12.90 0.70 0.66
CA ASP A 133 -11.50 0.38 0.99
C ASP A 133 -11.15 0.81 2.43
N VAL A 134 -11.61 1.98 2.85
CA VAL A 134 -11.39 2.50 4.21
C VAL A 134 -12.12 1.64 5.23
N PHE A 135 -13.41 1.36 4.97
CA PHE A 135 -14.23 0.52 5.83
C PHE A 135 -13.63 -0.88 5.98
N SER A 136 -13.27 -1.51 4.86
CA SER A 136 -12.68 -2.85 4.83
C SER A 136 -11.38 -2.90 5.63
N LEU A 137 -10.52 -1.89 5.47
CA LEU A 137 -9.28 -1.80 6.24
C LEU A 137 -9.53 -1.64 7.75
N ALA A 138 -10.50 -0.80 8.13
CA ALA A 138 -10.88 -0.61 9.53
C ALA A 138 -11.43 -1.89 10.16
N MET A 139 -12.36 -2.57 9.48
CA MET A 139 -12.94 -3.82 9.94
C MET A 139 -11.90 -4.96 9.99
N THR A 140 -10.97 -4.99 9.04
CA THR A 140 -9.88 -5.97 9.06
C THR A 140 -8.95 -5.73 10.25
N ALA A 141 -8.62 -4.48 10.56
CA ALA A 141 -7.81 -4.15 11.73
C ALA A 141 -8.50 -4.58 13.03
N PHE A 142 -9.81 -4.37 13.14
CA PHE A 142 -10.60 -4.84 14.28
C PHE A 142 -10.63 -6.37 14.36
N ALA A 143 -10.84 -7.05 13.23
CA ALA A 143 -10.90 -8.50 13.17
C ALA A 143 -9.57 -9.17 13.59
N HIS A 144 -8.44 -8.65 13.10
CA HIS A 144 -7.10 -9.17 13.42
C HIS A 144 -6.69 -8.94 14.88
N GLU A 145 -7.27 -7.94 15.56
CA GLU A 145 -7.07 -7.75 17.00
C GLU A 145 -7.77 -8.84 17.84
N ILE A 146 -8.86 -9.43 17.31
CA ILE A 146 -9.56 -10.54 17.98
C ILE A 146 -8.79 -11.85 17.78
N ASP A 147 -8.50 -12.19 16.53
CA ASP A 147 -7.76 -13.41 16.15
C ASP A 147 -7.24 -13.29 14.70
N PRO A 148 -6.04 -13.81 14.37
CA PRO A 148 -5.43 -13.72 13.04
C PRO A 148 -6.25 -14.35 11.89
N HIS A 149 -7.23 -15.21 12.18
CA HIS A 149 -8.06 -15.88 11.18
C HIS A 149 -9.43 -15.22 11.00
N THR A 150 -9.79 -14.24 11.83
CA THR A 150 -11.01 -13.45 11.64
C THR A 150 -10.74 -12.39 10.59
N ASN A 151 -11.57 -12.31 9.54
CA ASN A 151 -11.40 -11.35 8.46
C ASN A 151 -12.74 -10.73 8.08
N TYR A 152 -12.71 -9.44 7.74
CA TYR A 152 -13.80 -8.79 7.04
C TYR A 152 -13.64 -8.98 5.53
N LEU A 153 -14.71 -9.38 4.84
CA LEU A 153 -14.74 -9.50 3.39
C LEU A 153 -15.70 -8.45 2.81
N SER A 154 -15.17 -7.57 1.98
CA SER A 154 -15.97 -6.63 1.21
C SER A 154 -16.85 -7.38 0.18
N PRO A 155 -17.99 -6.81 -0.27
CA PRO A 155 -18.85 -7.45 -1.28
C PRO A 155 -18.10 -7.98 -2.52
N THR A 156 -17.12 -7.21 -3.01
CA THR A 156 -16.28 -7.63 -4.14
C THR A 156 -15.37 -8.82 -3.77
N GLN A 157 -14.75 -8.78 -2.59
CA GLN A 157 -13.88 -9.86 -2.11
C GLN A 157 -14.67 -11.15 -1.86
N HIS A 158 -15.86 -11.03 -1.29
CA HIS A 158 -16.75 -12.15 -1.04
C HIS A 158 -17.15 -12.85 -2.35
N ARG A 159 -17.53 -12.10 -3.39
CA ARG A 159 -17.81 -12.67 -4.73
C ARG A 159 -16.60 -13.41 -5.30
N ALA A 160 -15.40 -12.85 -5.16
CA ALA A 160 -14.18 -13.50 -5.62
C ALA A 160 -13.90 -14.83 -4.89
N VAL A 161 -14.14 -14.89 -3.58
CA VAL A 161 -14.02 -16.14 -2.79
C VAL A 161 -15.08 -17.15 -3.19
N GLN A 162 -16.32 -16.73 -3.40
CA GLN A 162 -17.39 -17.60 -3.90
C GLN A 162 -17.04 -18.20 -5.26
N HIS A 163 -16.58 -17.39 -6.21
CA HIS A 163 -16.14 -17.87 -7.52
C HIS A 163 -14.94 -18.83 -7.45
N ARG A 164 -14.00 -18.61 -6.53
CA ARG A 164 -12.86 -19.52 -6.31
C ARG A 164 -13.32 -20.87 -5.74
N ASN A 165 -14.36 -20.87 -4.91
CA ASN A 165 -14.86 -22.05 -4.22
C ASN A 165 -15.95 -22.79 -4.99
N GLU A 166 -16.41 -22.25 -6.13
CA GLU A 166 -17.29 -23.00 -7.04
C GLU A 166 -16.48 -24.09 -7.77
N PRO A 167 -16.92 -25.37 -7.72
CA PRO A 167 -16.30 -26.40 -8.53
C PRO A 167 -16.50 -26.05 -10.00
N PHE A 168 -15.42 -26.14 -10.79
CA PHE A 168 -15.35 -25.80 -12.22
C PHE A 168 -16.24 -26.72 -13.07
N PHE A 169 -17.55 -26.63 -12.94
CA PHE A 169 -18.54 -27.37 -13.72
C PHE A 169 -19.43 -26.39 -14.49
N ARG A 170 -18.86 -25.79 -15.55
CA ARG A 170 -19.64 -25.48 -16.75
C ARG A 170 -18.95 -26.05 -17.97
N GLY A 171 -19.46 -27.20 -18.37
CA GLY A 171 -19.04 -27.94 -19.54
C GLY A 171 -19.15 -27.11 -20.81
N HIS A 172 -18.03 -26.98 -21.50
CA HIS A 172 -18.04 -26.90 -22.96
C HIS A 172 -18.46 -28.27 -23.50
N ARG A 173 -19.77 -28.54 -23.59
CA ARG A 173 -20.23 -29.57 -24.52
C ARG A 173 -20.02 -29.04 -25.93
N ARG A 174 -18.88 -29.41 -26.53
CA ARG A 174 -18.73 -29.40 -27.99
C ARG A 174 -19.87 -30.23 -28.57
N GLY A 175 -20.84 -29.57 -29.20
CA GLY A 175 -21.82 -30.23 -30.05
C GLY A 175 -21.12 -30.78 -31.28
N ILE A 176 -20.75 -32.06 -31.23
CA ILE A 176 -20.44 -32.88 -32.39
C ILE A 176 -21.79 -33.27 -32.99
N ALA A 177 -22.26 -32.52 -33.98
CA ALA A 177 -23.35 -32.96 -34.85
C ALA A 177 -22.72 -33.80 -35.97
N ASN A 178 -22.89 -35.11 -35.87
CA ASN A 178 -22.60 -36.08 -36.93
C ASN A 178 -23.57 -35.84 -38.09
N GLY A 179 -23.03 -35.67 -39.29
CA GLY A 179 -23.79 -35.79 -40.54
C GLY A 179 -24.11 -37.27 -40.83
N ARG A 180 -25.35 -37.52 -41.21
CA ARG A 180 -25.79 -38.64 -42.04
C ARG A 180 -26.76 -38.08 -43.07
#